data_AF-A0A920VUY8-F1
#
_entry.id   AF-A0A920VUY8-F1
#
_cell.length_a   1.000
_cell.length_b   1.000
_cell.length_c   1.000
_cell.angle_alpha   90.00
_cell.angle_beta   90.00
_cell.angle_gamma   90.00
#
_symmetry.space_group_name_H-M   'P 1'
#
loop_
_entity.id
_entity.type
_entity.pdbx_description
1 polymer ?
#
loop_
_entity_poly.entity_id
_entity_poly.type
_entity_poly.pdbx_seq_one_letter_code
_entity_poly.pdbx_strand_id
1 'polypeptide(L)'
;MEAIVPVVIDLLNLEPSFMHHWNVYGFWAPAIQDYVDMKITDWWASEEMRSLIRLVDPFSMKERFEMPKLLVNAAGDEFFLPTSSQFYFDELPGEKYLRYVPNANHNVSEGTDALETILAFYASILNGVDRPKFSWELKKDGSIRVLSESKVKEVIMWSATNQKARDFRKDTIGNSWESKVLQRNEDGTYLGIPTKPKKGWKAYFIEMTYETPFGLNLKLTTPVRVIPDTLPFEYQTPKKPKKGFLSK
;
A
#
# COMPACT_ATOMS: atom_id res chain seq x y z
N MET A 1 -1.74 18.61 -15.95
CA MET A 1 -2.30 17.78 -14.87
C MET A 1 -1.50 18.11 -13.63
N GLU A 2 -2.11 18.78 -12.65
CA GLU A 2 -1.39 19.34 -11.49
C GLU A 2 -1.08 18.30 -10.40
N ALA A 3 -1.91 17.26 -10.29
CA ALA A 3 -1.71 16.15 -9.36
C ALA A 3 -2.56 14.93 -9.78
N ILE A 4 -2.29 13.77 -9.17
CA ILE A 4 -3.11 12.56 -9.29
C ILE A 4 -3.39 11.94 -7.92
N VAL A 5 -4.55 11.29 -7.79
CA VAL A 5 -4.96 10.59 -6.56
C VAL A 5 -5.54 9.23 -6.96
N PRO A 6 -4.71 8.22 -7.25
CA PRO A 6 -5.20 6.86 -7.44
C PRO A 6 -5.75 6.33 -6.11
N VAL A 7 -6.93 5.72 -6.18
CA VAL A 7 -7.66 5.21 -5.01
C VAL A 7 -7.88 3.70 -5.20
N VAL A 8 -7.57 2.94 -4.16
CA VAL A 8 -7.86 1.51 -3.90
C VAL A 8 -7.24 0.48 -4.85
N ILE A 9 -6.45 0.89 -5.82
CA ILE A 9 -5.68 -0.04 -6.67
C ILE A 9 -4.23 -0.09 -6.18
N ASP A 10 -4.00 -0.82 -5.07
CA ASP A 10 -2.65 -1.13 -4.55
C ASP A 10 -1.98 -2.24 -5.38
N LEU A 11 -1.88 -1.99 -6.69
CA LEU A 11 -1.47 -2.97 -7.68
C LEU A 11 -0.85 -2.26 -8.90
N LEU A 12 0.41 -1.87 -8.75
CA LEU A 12 1.30 -1.46 -9.85
C LEU A 12 2.46 -2.47 -9.94
N ASN A 13 3.22 -2.44 -11.05
CA ASN A 13 4.27 -3.42 -11.30
C ASN A 13 3.68 -4.84 -11.24
N LEU A 14 2.77 -5.13 -12.18
CA LEU A 14 1.77 -6.20 -12.05
C LEU A 14 2.34 -7.59 -11.76
N GLU A 15 3.39 -8.01 -12.47
CA GLU A 15 3.96 -9.36 -12.35
C GLU A 15 4.48 -9.64 -10.92
N PRO A 16 5.42 -8.86 -10.34
CA PRO A 16 5.86 -9.09 -8.96
C PRO A 16 4.75 -8.89 -7.93
N SER A 17 3.83 -7.93 -8.13
CA SER A 17 2.72 -7.71 -7.20
C SER A 17 1.75 -8.90 -7.13
N PHE A 18 1.39 -9.52 -8.26
CA PHE A 18 0.56 -10.72 -8.26
C PHE A 18 1.31 -11.98 -7.83
N MET A 19 2.61 -12.10 -8.13
CA MET A 19 3.42 -13.18 -7.55
C MET A 19 3.41 -13.10 -6.02
N HIS A 20 3.54 -11.89 -5.47
CA HIS A 20 3.42 -11.66 -4.03
C HIS A 20 2.03 -12.02 -3.52
N HIS A 21 0.96 -11.60 -4.19
CA HIS A 21 -0.43 -12.01 -3.88
C HIS A 21 -0.53 -13.50 -3.57
N TRP A 22 -0.02 -14.33 -4.48
CA TRP A 22 -0.02 -15.77 -4.30
C TRP A 22 0.93 -16.24 -3.19
N ASN A 23 2.14 -15.71 -3.10
CA ASN A 23 3.09 -16.06 -2.03
C ASN A 23 2.53 -15.79 -0.62
N VAL A 24 1.63 -14.81 -0.49
CA VAL A 24 0.98 -14.47 0.78
C VAL A 24 -0.21 -15.38 1.08
N TYR A 25 -1.12 -15.55 0.13
CA TYR A 25 -2.41 -16.22 0.37
C TYR A 25 -2.41 -17.70 0.02
N GLY A 26 -1.60 -18.12 -0.97
CA GLY A 26 -1.65 -19.46 -1.54
C GLY A 26 -2.84 -19.67 -2.47
N PHE A 27 -3.59 -18.61 -2.77
CA PHE A 27 -4.73 -18.56 -3.68
C PHE A 27 -4.89 -17.15 -4.26
N TRP A 28 -5.63 -17.04 -5.36
CA TRP A 28 -6.10 -15.76 -5.89
C TRP A 28 -7.31 -15.30 -5.09
N ALA A 29 -7.32 -14.04 -4.63
CA ALA A 29 -8.40 -13.56 -3.76
C ALA A 29 -9.76 -13.71 -4.48
N PRO A 30 -10.86 -14.03 -3.76
CA PRO A 30 -12.18 -14.17 -4.39
C PRO A 30 -12.58 -12.96 -5.24
N ALA A 31 -12.15 -11.76 -4.84
CA ALA A 31 -12.41 -10.52 -5.54
C ALA A 31 -11.80 -10.46 -6.96
N ILE A 32 -10.76 -11.24 -7.25
CA ILE A 32 -10.16 -11.35 -8.59
C ILE A 32 -10.52 -12.64 -9.32
N GLN A 33 -11.50 -13.42 -8.82
CA GLN A 33 -11.82 -14.73 -9.36
C GLN A 33 -12.27 -14.69 -10.83
N ASP A 34 -13.01 -13.66 -11.24
CA ASP A 34 -13.43 -13.50 -12.64
C ASP A 34 -12.23 -13.50 -13.61
N TYR A 35 -11.10 -12.89 -13.22
CA TYR A 35 -9.87 -12.89 -14.02
C TYR A 35 -9.21 -14.27 -14.08
N VAL A 36 -9.32 -15.05 -13.00
CA VAL A 36 -8.84 -16.43 -12.93
C VAL A 36 -9.70 -17.33 -13.83
N ASP A 37 -11.02 -17.17 -13.80
CA ASP A 37 -11.96 -17.93 -14.60
C ASP A 37 -11.83 -17.62 -16.10
N MET A 38 -11.53 -16.36 -16.42
CA MET A 38 -11.11 -15.91 -17.76
C MET A 38 -9.70 -16.38 -18.14
N LYS A 39 -9.00 -17.08 -17.24
CA LYS A 39 -7.67 -17.65 -17.43
C LYS A 39 -6.61 -16.60 -17.78
N ILE A 40 -6.75 -15.38 -17.24
CA ILE A 40 -5.77 -14.30 -17.40
C ILE A 40 -4.45 -14.68 -16.73
N THR A 41 -4.51 -15.36 -15.59
CA THR A 41 -3.33 -15.76 -14.81
C THR A 41 -2.47 -16.83 -15.50
N ASP A 42 -3.02 -17.58 -16.46
CA ASP A 42 -2.27 -18.53 -17.30
C ASP A 42 -1.28 -17.83 -18.26
N TRP A 43 -1.49 -16.54 -18.51
CA TRP A 43 -0.65 -15.73 -19.40
C TRP A 43 0.51 -15.05 -18.67
N TRP A 44 0.61 -15.15 -17.34
CA TRP A 44 1.74 -14.59 -16.61
C TRP A 44 3.07 -15.14 -17.14
N ALA A 45 4.09 -14.26 -17.19
CA ALA A 45 5.39 -14.49 -17.81
C ALA A 45 5.41 -14.75 -19.34
N SER A 46 4.27 -14.75 -20.03
CA SER A 46 4.24 -14.80 -21.51
C SER A 46 4.75 -13.52 -22.16
N GLU A 47 5.23 -13.62 -23.40
CA GLU A 47 5.63 -12.45 -24.19
C GLU A 47 4.44 -11.54 -24.50
N GLU A 48 3.26 -12.13 -24.72
CA GLU A 48 2.00 -11.44 -24.95
C GLU A 48 1.60 -10.60 -23.74
N MET A 49 1.58 -11.19 -22.55
CA MET A 49 1.24 -10.48 -21.31
C MET A 49 2.25 -9.37 -21.03
N ARG A 50 3.56 -9.64 -21.14
CA ARG A 50 4.58 -8.60 -20.97
C ARG A 50 4.43 -7.46 -21.96
N SER A 51 4.01 -7.76 -23.19
CA SER A 51 3.75 -6.74 -24.21
C SER A 51 2.53 -5.89 -23.88
N LEU A 52 1.47 -6.50 -23.35
CA LEU A 52 0.30 -5.77 -22.85
C LEU A 52 0.66 -4.89 -21.65
N ILE A 53 1.35 -5.44 -20.64
CA ILE A 53 1.78 -4.71 -19.44
C ILE A 53 2.56 -3.44 -19.79
N ARG A 54 3.47 -3.51 -20.77
CA ARG A 54 4.23 -2.33 -21.24
C ARG A 54 3.35 -1.18 -21.73
N LEU A 55 2.13 -1.49 -22.18
CA LEU A 55 1.19 -0.50 -22.72
C LEU A 55 0.16 -0.03 -21.69
N VAL A 56 -0.22 -0.88 -20.73
CA VAL A 56 -1.39 -0.63 -19.86
C VAL A 56 -1.08 -0.51 -18.37
N ASP A 57 0.03 -1.05 -17.88
CA ASP A 57 0.44 -0.86 -16.48
C ASP A 57 1.02 0.56 -16.32
N PRO A 58 0.43 1.45 -15.51
CA PRO A 58 0.95 2.80 -15.29
C PRO A 58 2.42 2.78 -14.83
N PHE A 59 2.87 1.72 -14.16
CA PHE A 59 4.25 1.57 -13.74
C PHE A 59 5.24 1.51 -14.92
N SER A 60 4.85 0.88 -16.03
CA SER A 60 5.66 0.83 -17.27
C SER A 60 5.88 2.20 -17.89
N MET A 61 5.05 3.18 -17.53
CA MET A 61 5.10 4.57 -18.00
C MET A 61 5.35 5.55 -16.85
N LYS A 62 5.91 5.10 -15.72
CA LYS A 62 6.00 5.88 -14.47
C LYS A 62 6.67 7.24 -14.64
N GLU A 63 7.66 7.34 -15.53
CA GLU A 63 8.38 8.59 -15.86
C GLU A 63 7.47 9.71 -16.38
N ARG A 64 6.25 9.39 -16.83
CA ARG A 64 5.25 10.41 -17.25
C ARG A 64 4.54 11.05 -16.06
N PHE A 65 4.67 10.49 -14.86
CA PHE A 65 3.90 10.88 -13.67
C PHE A 65 4.75 11.65 -12.65
N GLU A 66 5.45 12.70 -13.09
CA GLU A 66 6.27 13.55 -12.23
C GLU A 66 5.45 14.45 -11.29
N MET A 67 4.17 14.68 -11.60
CA MET A 67 3.28 15.49 -10.77
C MET A 67 3.09 14.89 -9.36
N PRO A 68 2.76 15.70 -8.34
CA PRO A 68 2.38 15.22 -7.02
C PRO A 68 1.33 14.11 -7.06
N LYS A 69 1.51 13.07 -6.23
CA LYS A 69 0.59 11.94 -6.15
C LYS A 69 0.29 11.52 -4.72
N LEU A 70 -0.99 11.30 -4.42
CA LEU A 70 -1.45 10.70 -3.18
C LEU A 70 -2.07 9.34 -3.48
N LEU A 71 -1.40 8.26 -3.10
CA LEU A 71 -1.91 6.90 -3.27
C LEU A 71 -2.74 6.52 -2.05
N VAL A 72 -4.04 6.32 -2.25
CA VAL A 72 -4.98 5.99 -1.17
C VAL A 72 -5.38 4.53 -1.27
N ASN A 73 -4.98 3.72 -0.29
CA ASN A 73 -5.20 2.27 -0.27
C ASN A 73 -5.91 1.86 1.03
N ALA A 74 -6.61 0.73 1.03
CA ALA A 74 -7.16 0.16 2.26
C ALA A 74 -6.20 -0.85 2.88
N ALA A 75 -6.08 -0.85 4.20
CA ALA A 75 -5.26 -1.83 4.92
C ALA A 75 -5.91 -3.23 4.99
N GLY A 76 -7.21 -3.32 4.67
CA GLY A 76 -8.01 -4.54 4.67
C GLY A 76 -8.76 -4.79 3.35
N ASP A 77 -8.22 -4.31 2.23
CA ASP A 77 -8.76 -4.45 0.87
C ASP A 77 -9.00 -5.92 0.46
N GLU A 78 -10.14 -6.24 -0.18
CA GLU A 78 -10.49 -7.59 -0.62
C GLU A 78 -9.70 -8.08 -1.86
N PHE A 79 -9.18 -7.15 -2.67
CA PHE A 79 -8.50 -7.39 -3.93
C PHE A 79 -6.99 -7.42 -3.77
N PHE A 80 -6.41 -6.44 -3.06
CA PHE A 80 -4.97 -6.18 -3.09
C PHE A 80 -4.33 -6.21 -1.70
N LEU A 81 -3.11 -6.74 -1.63
CA LEU A 81 -2.40 -6.83 -0.38
C LEU A 81 -1.97 -5.44 0.11
N PRO A 82 -2.07 -5.13 1.41
CA PRO A 82 -1.62 -3.85 1.96
C PRO A 82 -0.09 -3.67 1.91
N THR A 83 0.65 -4.69 1.46
CA THR A 83 2.11 -4.67 1.32
C THR A 83 2.57 -4.52 -0.13
N SER A 84 1.67 -4.29 -1.09
CA SER A 84 2.02 -4.21 -2.52
C SER A 84 2.87 -2.98 -2.87
N SER A 85 2.78 -1.89 -2.11
CA SER A 85 3.60 -0.68 -2.31
C SER A 85 5.11 -0.95 -2.36
N GLN A 86 5.59 -2.04 -1.75
CA GLN A 86 7.00 -2.45 -1.80
C GLN A 86 7.52 -2.70 -3.23
N PHE A 87 6.64 -2.97 -4.20
CA PHE A 87 7.03 -3.31 -5.57
C PHE A 87 7.08 -2.12 -6.52
N TYR A 88 6.65 -0.94 -6.08
CA TYR A 88 6.53 0.18 -7.00
C TYR A 88 6.79 1.55 -6.36
N PHE A 89 6.50 1.73 -5.07
CA PHE A 89 6.39 3.08 -4.50
C PHE A 89 7.71 3.83 -4.56
N ASP A 90 8.83 3.18 -4.23
CA ASP A 90 10.16 3.80 -4.22
C ASP A 90 10.62 4.24 -5.62
N GLU A 91 10.14 3.58 -6.67
CA GLU A 91 10.48 3.88 -8.06
C GLU A 91 9.59 4.96 -8.70
N LEU A 92 8.50 5.38 -8.06
CA LEU A 92 7.65 6.45 -8.62
C LEU A 92 8.40 7.80 -8.61
N PRO A 93 8.40 8.58 -9.69
CA PRO A 93 9.11 9.86 -9.73
C PRO A 93 8.35 10.95 -8.96
N GLY A 94 9.04 12.06 -8.69
CA GLY A 94 8.45 13.26 -8.11
C GLY A 94 7.90 13.10 -6.69
N GLU A 95 7.08 14.06 -6.29
CA GLU A 95 6.44 14.07 -4.97
C GLU A 95 5.36 12.98 -4.90
N LYS A 96 5.38 12.18 -3.83
CA LYS A 96 4.52 11.00 -3.65
C LYS A 96 4.23 10.73 -2.19
N TYR A 97 2.99 10.37 -1.90
CA TYR A 97 2.53 10.02 -0.55
C TYR A 97 1.70 8.75 -0.56
N LEU A 98 1.74 8.01 0.55
CA LEU A 98 0.86 6.88 0.83
C LEU A 98 -0.19 7.30 1.85
N ARG A 99 -1.40 6.75 1.71
CA ARG A 99 -2.46 6.74 2.71
C ARG A 99 -3.07 5.34 2.76
N TYR A 100 -2.59 4.52 3.69
CA TYR A 100 -3.26 3.28 4.05
C TYR A 100 -4.37 3.55 5.07
N VAL A 101 -5.61 3.26 4.72
CA VAL A 101 -6.78 3.48 5.58
C VAL A 101 -7.04 2.22 6.44
N PRO A 102 -6.89 2.29 7.77
CA PRO A 102 -7.14 1.16 8.67
C PRO A 102 -8.63 0.83 8.74
N ASN A 103 -8.96 -0.44 8.97
CA ASN A 103 -10.35 -0.91 9.12
C ASN A 103 -11.28 -0.58 7.93
N ALA A 104 -10.72 -0.24 6.77
CA ALA A 104 -11.42 -0.08 5.51
C ALA A 104 -11.26 -1.34 4.64
N ASN A 105 -12.23 -1.54 3.77
CA ASN A 105 -12.15 -2.48 2.67
C ASN A 105 -11.90 -1.72 1.35
N HIS A 106 -12.08 -2.36 0.20
CA HIS A 106 -11.86 -1.75 -1.12
C HIS A 106 -12.69 -0.48 -1.33
N ASN A 107 -13.83 -0.34 -0.65
CA ASN A 107 -14.52 0.94 -0.57
C ASN A 107 -13.99 1.78 0.61
N VAL A 108 -13.00 2.64 0.35
CA VAL A 108 -12.46 3.55 1.37
C VAL A 108 -13.38 4.72 1.73
N SER A 109 -14.50 4.93 1.04
CA SER A 109 -15.37 6.09 1.33
C SER A 109 -16.31 5.89 2.52
N GLU A 110 -16.66 4.65 2.84
CA GLU A 110 -17.68 4.36 3.86
C GLU A 110 -17.08 4.32 5.27
N GLY A 111 -17.46 5.31 6.10
CA GLY A 111 -17.11 5.33 7.53
C GLY A 111 -15.62 5.54 7.81
N THR A 112 -14.89 6.16 6.87
CA THR A 112 -13.46 6.48 7.02
C THR A 112 -13.21 7.98 6.78
N ASP A 113 -11.98 8.43 7.01
CA ASP A 113 -11.50 9.79 6.77
C ASP A 113 -10.67 9.92 5.46
N ALA A 114 -10.84 8.97 4.54
CA ALA A 114 -10.10 8.96 3.28
C ALA A 114 -10.43 10.18 2.41
N LEU A 115 -11.71 10.57 2.32
CA LEU A 115 -12.14 11.70 1.50
C LEU A 115 -11.60 13.02 2.03
N GLU A 116 -11.57 13.21 3.35
CA GLU A 116 -11.00 14.38 4.03
C GLU A 116 -9.51 14.52 3.70
N THR A 117 -8.78 13.40 3.70
CA THR A 117 -7.36 13.36 3.31
C THR A 117 -7.18 13.75 1.84
N ILE A 118 -8.03 13.23 0.95
CA ILE A 118 -8.02 13.56 -0.49
C ILE A 118 -8.31 15.04 -0.71
N LEU A 119 -9.33 15.58 -0.02
CA LEU A 119 -9.70 16.99 -0.10
C LEU A 119 -8.58 17.90 0.44
N ALA A 120 -7.93 17.52 1.55
CA ALA A 120 -6.80 18.26 2.10
C ALA A 120 -5.62 18.31 1.12
N PHE A 121 -5.29 17.18 0.49
CA PHE A 121 -4.26 17.11 -0.54
C PHE A 121 -4.63 17.96 -1.76
N TYR A 122 -5.84 17.79 -2.29
CA TYR A 122 -6.31 18.55 -3.45
C TYR A 122 -6.34 20.07 -3.19
N ALA A 123 -6.84 20.49 -2.03
CA ALA A 123 -6.84 21.89 -1.62
C ALA A 123 -5.41 22.45 -1.52
N SER A 124 -4.44 21.66 -1.02
CA SER A 124 -3.05 22.09 -0.98
C SER A 124 -2.46 22.35 -2.37
N ILE A 125 -2.83 21.53 -3.37
CA ILE A 125 -2.41 21.70 -4.76
C ILE A 125 -3.02 22.98 -5.33
N LEU A 126 -4.34 23.16 -5.21
CA LEU A 126 -5.04 24.32 -5.76
C LEU A 126 -4.55 25.67 -5.18
N ASN A 127 -4.12 25.67 -3.92
CA ASN A 127 -3.72 26.89 -3.22
C ASN A 127 -2.21 27.06 -3.11
N GLY A 128 -1.41 26.20 -3.74
CA GLY A 128 0.06 26.27 -3.68
C GLY A 128 0.61 26.16 -2.26
N VAL A 129 -0.09 25.45 -1.36
CA VAL A 129 0.38 25.21 0.00
C VAL A 129 1.35 24.04 -0.01
N ASP A 130 2.52 24.25 0.59
CA ASP A 130 3.53 23.20 0.75
C ASP A 130 2.95 22.02 1.52
N ARG A 131 3.14 20.82 0.96
CA ARG A 131 2.74 19.57 1.60
C ARG A 131 3.83 19.09 2.56
N PRO A 132 3.47 18.23 3.55
CA PRO A 132 4.41 17.79 4.56
C PRO A 132 5.66 17.10 4.00
N LYS A 133 6.81 17.42 4.58
CA LYS A 133 8.08 16.72 4.36
C LYS A 133 8.38 15.81 5.55
N PHE A 134 8.50 14.54 5.26
CA PHE A 134 8.87 13.51 6.21
C PHE A 134 9.57 12.37 5.50
N SER A 135 10.32 11.58 6.27
CA SER A 135 11.01 10.39 5.79
C SER A 135 10.78 9.25 6.77
N TRP A 136 10.90 8.02 6.29
CA TRP A 136 10.91 6.84 7.14
C TRP A 136 12.09 5.94 6.82
N GLU A 137 12.46 5.11 7.79
CA GLU A 137 13.42 4.03 7.63
C GLU A 137 12.81 2.74 8.18
N LEU A 138 12.81 1.69 7.34
CA LEU A 138 12.38 0.35 7.74
C LEU A 138 13.58 -0.40 8.30
N LYS A 139 13.65 -0.56 9.62
CA LYS A 139 14.79 -1.20 10.29
C LYS A 139 14.72 -2.72 10.18
N LYS A 140 15.89 -3.38 10.23
CA LYS A 140 16.04 -4.85 10.17
C LYS A 140 15.34 -5.57 11.32
N ASP A 141 15.20 -4.93 12.48
CA ASP A 141 14.51 -5.49 13.65
C ASP A 141 12.98 -5.45 13.55
N GLY A 142 12.43 -4.86 12.48
CA GLY A 142 11.01 -4.65 12.28
C GLY A 142 10.53 -3.24 12.64
N SER A 143 11.32 -2.43 13.33
CA SER A 143 10.88 -1.09 13.69
C SER A 143 10.76 -0.17 12.45
N ILE A 144 9.87 0.82 12.55
CA ILE A 144 9.75 1.91 11.57
C ILE A 144 10.14 3.19 12.29
N ARG A 145 11.19 3.85 11.80
CA ARG A 145 11.63 5.16 12.31
C ARG A 145 11.13 6.24 11.37
N VAL A 146 10.38 7.19 11.89
CA VAL A 146 9.84 8.33 11.12
C VAL A 146 10.48 9.62 11.61
N LEU A 147 10.92 10.45 10.68
CA LEU A 147 11.34 11.83 10.92
C LEU A 147 10.42 12.75 10.14
N SER A 148 9.78 13.69 10.83
CA SER A 148 8.96 14.73 10.20
C SER A 148 9.67 16.07 10.30
N GLU A 149 9.97 16.68 9.16
CA GLU A 149 10.52 18.05 9.09
C GLU A 149 9.40 19.08 9.23
N SER A 150 8.24 18.77 8.66
CA SER A 150 7.02 19.56 8.88
C SER A 150 6.45 19.33 10.27
N LYS A 151 5.78 20.35 10.82
CA LYS A 151 5.09 20.26 12.11
C LYS A 151 3.97 19.22 12.04
N VAL A 152 4.20 18.08 12.67
CA VAL A 152 3.20 17.00 12.78
C VAL A 152 2.34 17.20 14.03
N LYS A 153 1.02 17.02 13.89
CA LYS A 153 0.06 17.11 15.00
C LYS A 153 0.10 15.86 15.86
N GLU A 154 0.07 14.71 15.21
CA GLU A 154 0.01 13.42 15.87
C GLU A 154 0.68 12.36 15.00
N VAL A 155 1.38 11.42 15.65
CA VAL A 155 1.94 10.24 15.00
C VAL A 155 1.43 9.01 15.74
N ILE A 156 0.79 8.10 15.01
CA ILE A 156 0.24 6.87 15.57
C ILE A 156 0.75 5.66 14.79
N MET A 157 0.88 4.54 15.48
CA MET A 157 1.13 3.25 14.87
C MET A 157 -0.18 2.46 14.83
N TRP A 158 -0.61 2.09 13.63
CA TRP A 158 -1.70 1.13 13.43
C TRP A 158 -1.13 -0.28 13.40
N SER A 159 -1.84 -1.24 13.98
CA SER A 159 -1.47 -2.65 13.85
C SER A 159 -2.65 -3.61 13.97
N ALA A 160 -2.56 -4.75 13.29
CA ALA A 160 -3.50 -5.86 13.39
C ALA A 160 -2.74 -7.19 13.47
N THR A 161 -3.26 -8.17 14.21
CA THR A 161 -2.64 -9.50 14.35
C THR A 161 -3.58 -10.58 13.82
N ASN A 162 -3.07 -11.45 12.95
CA ASN A 162 -3.76 -12.66 12.52
C ASN A 162 -2.93 -13.90 12.90
N GLN A 163 -3.47 -14.71 13.81
CA GLN A 163 -2.77 -15.90 14.33
C GLN A 163 -2.78 -17.09 13.37
N LYS A 164 -3.60 -17.05 12.31
CA LYS A 164 -3.88 -18.20 11.43
C LYS A 164 -3.25 -18.06 10.05
N ALA A 165 -3.23 -16.86 9.48
CA ALA A 165 -2.75 -16.62 8.12
C ALA A 165 -2.10 -15.22 8.00
N ARG A 166 -1.26 -15.02 6.98
CA ARG A 166 -0.74 -13.69 6.59
C ARG A 166 -1.81 -12.91 5.82
N ASP A 167 -3.01 -12.84 6.36
CA ASP A 167 -4.19 -12.28 5.68
C ASP A 167 -4.87 -11.23 6.56
N PHE A 168 -4.88 -9.99 6.08
CA PHE A 168 -5.38 -8.82 6.81
C PHE A 168 -6.60 -8.18 6.15
N ARG A 169 -7.22 -8.89 5.19
CA ARG A 169 -8.48 -8.44 4.57
C ARG A 169 -9.54 -8.25 5.64
N LYS A 170 -10.37 -7.22 5.51
CA LYS A 170 -11.42 -6.91 6.48
C LYS A 170 -12.40 -8.07 6.63
N ASP A 171 -12.69 -8.81 5.57
CA ASP A 171 -13.51 -10.02 5.63
C ASP A 171 -12.90 -11.16 6.46
N THR A 172 -11.58 -11.15 6.63
CA THR A 172 -10.85 -12.18 7.38
C THR A 172 -10.65 -11.81 8.85
N ILE A 173 -10.32 -10.53 9.12
CA ILE A 173 -9.96 -10.07 10.47
C ILE A 173 -10.93 -9.05 11.07
N GLY A 174 -11.96 -8.62 10.34
CA GLY A 174 -12.86 -7.54 10.76
C GLY A 174 -12.13 -6.21 10.98
N ASN A 175 -12.71 -5.36 11.84
CA ASN A 175 -12.10 -4.10 12.26
C ASN A 175 -11.06 -4.32 13.37
N SER A 176 -9.99 -5.07 13.06
CA SER A 176 -8.94 -5.44 14.04
C SER A 176 -7.68 -4.57 13.98
N TRP A 177 -7.66 -3.51 13.16
CA TRP A 177 -6.58 -2.53 13.21
C TRP A 177 -6.78 -1.60 14.40
N GLU A 178 -5.82 -1.59 15.31
CA GLU A 178 -5.81 -0.76 16.52
C GLU A 178 -4.67 0.26 16.45
N SER A 179 -4.89 1.45 17.00
CA SER A 179 -3.90 2.52 17.02
C SER A 179 -3.21 2.66 18.37
N LYS A 180 -1.95 3.11 18.34
CA LYS A 180 -1.20 3.54 19.50
C LYS A 180 -0.44 4.82 19.18
N VAL A 181 -0.62 5.85 19.99
CA VAL A 181 0.14 7.10 19.86
C VAL A 181 1.63 6.86 20.11
N LEU A 182 2.47 7.36 19.21
CA LEU A 182 3.93 7.33 19.33
C LEU A 182 4.42 8.64 19.96
N GLN A 183 5.32 8.51 20.91
CA GLN A 183 5.99 9.65 21.52
C GLN A 183 7.16 10.10 20.65
N ARG A 184 7.42 11.41 20.63
CA ARG A 184 8.59 11.98 19.96
C ARG A 184 9.82 11.71 20.82
N ASN A 185 10.86 11.15 20.22
CA ASN A 185 12.15 10.94 20.84
C ASN A 185 12.95 12.25 20.93
N GLU A 186 14.01 12.25 21.74
CA GLU A 186 14.90 13.41 21.91
C GLU A 186 15.55 13.86 20.59
N ASP A 187 15.86 12.91 19.69
CA ASP A 187 16.39 13.16 18.36
C ASP A 187 15.33 13.65 17.34
N GLY A 188 14.11 13.92 17.81
CA GLY A 188 13.01 14.43 17.02
C GLY A 188 12.24 13.39 16.22
N THR A 189 12.63 12.11 16.27
CA THR A 189 11.98 11.02 15.53
C THR A 189 10.86 10.35 16.30
N TYR A 190 10.06 9.57 15.58
CA TYR A 190 9.04 8.68 16.14
C TYR A 190 9.43 7.24 15.80
N LEU A 191 9.44 6.35 16.80
CA LEU A 191 9.83 4.97 16.61
C LEU A 191 8.65 4.02 16.86
N GLY A 192 8.14 3.40 15.80
CA GLY A 192 7.15 2.35 15.88
C GLY A 192 7.82 1.00 16.07
N ILE A 193 7.71 0.42 17.27
CA ILE A 193 8.27 -0.90 17.59
C ILE A 193 7.13 -1.91 17.63
N PRO A 194 7.07 -2.86 16.68
CA PRO A 194 6.01 -3.85 16.67
C PRO A 194 6.23 -4.92 17.75
N THR A 195 5.18 -5.27 18.48
CA THR A 195 5.19 -6.47 19.34
C THR A 195 5.24 -7.72 18.48
N LYS A 196 6.28 -8.54 18.61
CA LYS A 196 6.37 -9.81 17.87
C LYS A 196 5.20 -10.73 18.28
N PRO A 197 4.39 -11.22 17.33
CA PRO A 197 3.30 -12.13 17.65
C PRO A 197 3.86 -13.49 18.10
N LYS A 198 3.23 -14.11 19.12
CA LYS A 198 3.60 -15.48 19.54
C LYS A 198 3.29 -16.52 18.47
N LYS A 199 2.29 -16.27 17.63
CA LYS A 199 1.84 -17.12 16.52
C LYS A 199 1.25 -16.25 15.41
N GLY A 200 1.45 -16.66 14.16
CA GLY A 200 0.93 -16.00 12.98
C GLY A 200 1.69 -14.72 12.65
N TRP A 201 0.97 -13.73 12.12
CA TRP A 201 1.55 -12.49 11.57
C TRP A 201 0.92 -11.26 12.19
N LYS A 202 1.71 -10.19 12.31
CA LYS A 202 1.27 -8.87 12.72
C LYS A 202 1.59 -7.85 11.63
N ALA A 203 0.57 -7.21 11.09
CA ALA A 203 0.71 -6.09 10.16
C ALA A 203 0.70 -4.76 10.93
N TYR A 204 1.45 -3.77 10.45
CA TYR A 204 1.54 -2.45 11.05
C TYR A 204 2.09 -1.40 10.09
N PHE A 205 1.75 -0.14 10.35
CA PHE A 205 2.30 1.04 9.68
C PHE A 205 2.19 2.25 10.61
N ILE A 206 2.87 3.35 10.25
CA ILE A 206 2.77 4.62 10.97
C ILE A 206 1.93 5.61 10.15
N GLU A 207 0.99 6.27 10.81
CA GLU A 207 0.19 7.37 10.29
C GLU A 207 0.63 8.67 10.95
N MET A 208 0.79 9.71 10.15
CA MET A 208 1.12 11.07 10.58
C MET A 208 -0.03 11.99 10.19
N THR A 209 -0.53 12.74 11.15
CA THR A 209 -1.60 13.73 10.95
C THR A 209 -1.00 15.12 10.89
N TYR A 210 -1.29 15.86 9.82
CA TYR A 210 -0.88 17.25 9.63
C TYR A 210 -2.09 18.15 9.54
N GLU A 211 -2.07 19.27 10.26
CA GLU A 211 -3.09 20.31 10.12
C GLU A 211 -2.84 21.10 8.83
N THR A 212 -3.87 21.31 8.03
CA THR A 212 -3.80 22.21 6.88
C THR A 212 -4.46 23.55 7.20
N PRO A 213 -4.11 24.64 6.48
CA PRO A 213 -4.79 25.94 6.63
C PRO A 213 -6.28 25.93 6.31
N PHE A 214 -6.80 24.84 5.72
CA PHE A 214 -8.19 24.71 5.29
C PHE A 214 -9.11 24.07 6.33
N GLY A 215 -8.59 23.76 7.53
CA GLY A 215 -9.35 23.07 8.57
C GLY A 215 -9.57 21.58 8.31
N LEU A 216 -8.94 21.02 7.27
CA LEU A 216 -8.91 19.59 6.96
C LEU A 216 -7.56 19.00 7.40
N ASN A 217 -7.58 17.83 8.01
CA ASN A 217 -6.33 17.13 8.33
C ASN A 217 -5.83 16.37 7.10
N LEU A 218 -4.53 16.49 6.81
CA LEU A 218 -3.85 15.65 5.84
C LEU A 218 -3.19 14.48 6.58
N LYS A 219 -3.70 13.26 6.38
CA LYS A 219 -3.15 12.04 6.95
C LYS A 219 -2.31 11.29 5.93
N LEU A 220 -1.06 11.03 6.29
CA LEU A 220 -0.10 10.33 5.43
C LEU A 220 0.46 9.14 6.19
N THR A 221 0.87 8.09 5.48
CA THR A 221 1.33 6.85 6.09
C THR A 221 2.68 6.40 5.54
N THR A 222 3.39 5.60 6.31
CA THR A 222 4.46 4.74 5.79
C THR A 222 3.85 3.55 5.03
N PRO A 223 4.66 2.76 4.30
CA PRO A 223 4.24 1.44 3.83
C PRO A 223 3.83 0.51 4.99
N VAL A 224 2.96 -0.45 4.70
CA VAL A 224 2.63 -1.52 5.66
C VAL A 224 3.76 -2.54 5.72
N ARG A 225 4.14 -2.92 6.93
CA ARG A 225 5.03 -4.04 7.20
C ARG A 225 4.27 -5.18 7.86
N VAL A 226 4.79 -6.39 7.69
CA VAL A 226 4.28 -7.59 8.38
C VAL A 226 5.44 -8.29 9.06
N ILE A 227 5.25 -8.74 10.31
CA ILE A 227 6.21 -9.59 11.03
C ILE A 227 5.55 -10.90 11.49
N PRO A 228 6.27 -12.03 11.48
CA PRO A 228 7.56 -12.21 10.82
C PRO A 228 7.45 -11.97 9.30
N ASP A 229 8.53 -11.48 8.69
CA ASP A 229 8.56 -11.22 7.26
C ASP A 229 8.84 -12.51 6.49
N THR A 230 7.85 -13.40 6.53
CA THR A 230 7.87 -14.71 5.88
C THR A 230 6.64 -14.84 4.99
N LEU A 231 6.84 -15.49 3.84
CA LEU A 231 5.77 -15.82 2.89
C LEU A 231 5.42 -17.30 3.06
N PRO A 232 4.18 -17.65 3.41
CA PRO A 232 3.79 -19.03 3.68
C PRO A 232 3.65 -19.91 2.43
N PHE A 233 3.63 -19.31 1.24
CA PHE A 233 3.46 -20.02 -0.04
C PHE A 233 4.49 -19.56 -1.08
N GLU A 234 4.61 -20.33 -2.15
CA GLU A 234 5.47 -20.05 -3.29
C GLU A 234 4.66 -20.10 -4.59
N TYR A 235 4.69 -19.01 -5.35
CA TYR A 235 4.07 -18.91 -6.65
C TYR A 235 4.92 -19.66 -7.68
N GLN A 236 4.31 -20.65 -8.31
CA GLN A 236 4.92 -21.39 -9.40
C GLN A 236 4.55 -20.70 -10.71
N THR A 237 5.51 -19.98 -11.29
CA THR A 237 5.31 -19.39 -12.62
C THR A 237 5.03 -20.50 -13.64
N PRO A 238 4.06 -20.34 -14.56
CA PRO A 238 3.77 -21.35 -15.57
C PRO A 238 5.03 -21.71 -16.36
N LYS A 239 5.49 -22.97 -16.28
CA LYS A 239 6.69 -23.45 -17.01
C LYS A 239 6.56 -23.35 -18.53
N LYS A 240 5.32 -23.39 -19.01
CA LYS A 240 4.92 -23.19 -20.40
C LYS A 240 3.76 -22.21 -20.38
N PRO A 241 4.02 -20.89 -20.28
CA PRO A 241 2.94 -19.92 -20.28
C PRO A 241 2.18 -20.02 -21.61
N LYS A 242 0.94 -19.53 -21.62
CA LYS A 242 0.17 -19.51 -22.87
C LYS A 242 0.95 -18.79 -23.97
N LYS A 243 0.86 -19.38 -25.16
CA LYS A 243 1.44 -18.86 -26.39
C LYS A 243 0.37 -18.18 -27.21
N GLY A 244 0.74 -17.10 -27.87
CA GLY A 244 -0.16 -16.31 -28.69
C GLY A 244 0.50 -15.86 -29.99
N PHE A 245 0.17 -14.64 -30.42
CA PHE A 245 0.61 -14.12 -31.71
C PHE A 245 2.09 -13.71 -31.75
N LEU A 246 2.72 -13.46 -30.60
CA LEU A 246 4.15 -13.12 -30.49
C LEU A 246 5.01 -14.37 -30.34
N SER A 247 4.52 -15.35 -29.59
CA SER A 247 5.22 -16.59 -29.30
C SER A 247 4.60 -17.76 -30.09
N LYS A 248 5.13 -18.07 -31.28
CA LYS A 248 4.75 -19.26 -32.05
C LYS A 248 5.31 -20.56 -31.46
#